data_AF-A0A945Q166-F1
#
_entry.id   AF-A0A945Q166-F1
#
_cell.length_a   1.000
_cell.length_b   1.000
_cell.length_c   1.000
_cell.angle_alpha   90.00
_cell.angle_beta   90.00
_cell.angle_gamma   90.00
#
_symmetry.space_group_name_H-M   'P 1'
#
loop_
_entity.id
_entity.type
_entity.pdbx_description
1 polymer ?
#
loop_
_entity_poly.entity_id
_entity_poly.type
_entity_poly.pdbx_seq_one_letter_code
_entity_poly.pdbx_strand_id
1 'polypeptide(L)'
;MKDLSRRNFIRATSLLAASSTPSLYAADANDTKSAKPAPSPKPTKGPTQVSWLEGGRIQPLAGSAFGVPWPMGQQAADTTFTLRTPQGKKVPMQTWTTATWPDGSLKWTGHAISPDSPAAEHFRIAPGKPTIPRNPVSVEEAAEAIFVDTSIIRCEIPRQGETLIKSVKRGDTTILSKGHLCGTRQDSPDPGTPVEAFTSQIETVEVEQSGPVRAVIKIDGTHKTEGQRKWLPFSIRLYFHAGSDGIRMTHTFV
;
A
#
# COMPACT_ATOMS: atom_id res chain seq x y z
N MET A 1 -12.66 -34.76 14.91
CA MET A 1 -12.03 -33.58 14.27
C MET A 1 -11.21 -32.88 15.33
N LYS A 2 -9.88 -32.78 15.16
CA LYS A 2 -9.01 -32.10 16.14
C LYS A 2 -8.99 -30.61 15.81
N ASP A 3 -9.31 -29.76 16.79
CA ASP A 3 -9.32 -28.31 16.67
C ASP A 3 -7.91 -27.77 16.38
N LEU A 4 -7.77 -27.15 15.21
CA LEU A 4 -6.58 -26.42 14.82
C LEU A 4 -6.68 -24.98 15.37
N SER A 5 -6.17 -24.78 16.58
CA SER A 5 -5.94 -23.44 17.13
C SER A 5 -4.71 -22.79 16.50
N ARG A 6 -4.77 -21.46 16.27
CA ARG A 6 -3.66 -20.62 15.76
C ARG A 6 -2.34 -20.79 16.53
N ARG A 7 -2.39 -21.20 17.81
CA ARG A 7 -1.20 -21.51 18.63
C ARG A 7 -0.46 -22.77 18.18
N ASN A 8 -1.15 -23.75 17.59
CA ASN A 8 -0.52 -25.00 17.13
C ASN A 8 0.23 -24.82 15.79
N PHE A 9 -0.17 -23.83 14.98
CA PHE A 9 0.49 -23.52 13.72
C PHE A 9 1.88 -22.89 13.92
N ILE A 10 2.03 -22.00 14.92
CA ILE A 10 3.31 -21.31 15.20
C ILE A 10 4.37 -22.24 15.79
N ARG A 11 3.97 -23.29 16.53
CA ARG A 11 4.92 -24.28 17.07
C ARG A 11 5.51 -25.21 16.00
N ALA A 12 4.89 -25.32 14.82
CA ALA A 12 5.36 -26.21 13.76
C ALA A 12 6.44 -25.58 12.86
N THR A 13 6.70 -24.28 12.95
CA THR A 13 7.60 -23.55 12.04
C THR A 13 8.98 -23.23 12.60
N SER A 14 9.31 -23.68 13.82
CA SER A 14 10.59 -23.36 14.48
C SER A 14 11.71 -24.41 14.32
N LEU A 15 11.62 -25.30 13.32
CA LEU A 15 12.70 -26.23 12.98
C LEU A 15 12.90 -26.21 11.46
N LEU A 16 13.77 -25.34 10.97
CA LEU A 16 14.60 -25.46 9.76
C LEU A 16 15.39 -24.15 9.54
N ALA A 17 16.30 -23.84 10.48
CA ALA A 17 17.31 -22.79 10.28
C ALA A 17 18.53 -23.09 11.14
N ALA A 18 19.24 -24.17 10.83
CA ALA A 18 20.61 -24.37 11.31
C ALA A 18 21.34 -25.31 10.36
N SER A 19 22.58 -24.92 10.02
CA SER A 19 23.61 -25.64 9.25
C SER A 19 23.48 -25.70 7.73
N SER A 20 24.09 -24.73 7.05
CA SER A 20 25.22 -25.01 6.15
C SER A 20 25.72 -23.71 5.53
N THR A 21 26.86 -23.22 5.99
CA THR A 21 27.78 -22.39 5.20
C THR A 21 28.49 -23.30 4.20
N PRO A 22 28.36 -23.11 2.89
CA PRO A 22 29.34 -23.65 1.96
C PRO A 22 30.48 -22.64 1.86
N SER A 23 31.62 -23.03 2.41
CA SER A 23 32.91 -22.42 2.13
C SER A 23 33.12 -22.36 0.61
N LEU A 24 33.38 -21.15 0.10
CA LEU A 24 33.95 -20.95 -1.22
C LEU A 24 35.38 -21.51 -1.19
N TYR A 25 35.64 -22.62 -1.85
CA TYR A 25 36.86 -22.88 -2.65
C TYR A 25 36.80 -24.28 -3.26
N ALA A 26 37.24 -24.34 -4.53
CA ALA A 26 37.43 -25.51 -5.40
C ALA A 26 36.17 -26.13 -6.04
N ALA A 27 35.84 -25.65 -7.24
CA ALA A 27 35.20 -26.46 -8.26
C ALA A 27 35.87 -26.17 -9.60
N ASP A 28 36.26 -27.26 -10.27
CA ASP A 28 37.01 -27.33 -11.51
C ASP A 28 36.48 -26.43 -12.62
N ALA A 29 37.43 -25.87 -13.37
CA ALA A 29 37.19 -25.19 -14.62
C ALA A 29 36.62 -26.18 -15.66
N ASN A 30 35.30 -26.21 -15.80
CA ASN A 30 34.67 -26.79 -16.99
C ASN A 30 33.55 -25.88 -17.50
N ASP A 31 33.91 -25.16 -18.57
CA ASP A 31 33.12 -24.69 -19.70
C ASP A 31 31.58 -24.62 -19.51
N THR A 32 31.10 -23.57 -18.85
CA THR A 32 29.68 -23.15 -18.93
C THR A 32 29.59 -21.90 -19.79
N LYS A 33 29.29 -22.09 -21.08
CA LYS A 33 28.86 -21.01 -21.97
C LYS A 33 27.64 -20.32 -21.35
N SER A 34 27.83 -19.08 -20.93
CA SER A 34 26.76 -18.22 -20.42
C SER A 34 25.63 -18.14 -21.45
N ALA A 35 24.46 -18.67 -21.10
CA ALA A 35 23.27 -18.60 -21.95
C ALA A 35 22.90 -17.12 -22.12
N LYS A 36 22.85 -16.66 -23.38
CA LYS A 36 22.48 -15.29 -23.73
C LYS A 36 21.07 -15.01 -23.17
N PRO A 37 20.84 -13.87 -22.47
CA PRO A 37 19.51 -13.53 -21.98
C PRO A 37 18.51 -13.54 -23.14
N ALA A 38 17.33 -14.10 -22.91
CA ALA A 38 16.25 -14.06 -23.88
C ALA A 38 15.99 -12.60 -24.31
N PRO A 39 15.82 -12.32 -25.62
CA PRO A 39 15.60 -10.97 -26.09
C PRO A 39 14.35 -10.38 -25.42
N SER A 40 14.50 -9.18 -24.87
CA SER A 40 13.36 -8.43 -24.32
C SER A 40 12.27 -8.28 -25.38
N PRO A 41 10.98 -8.40 -25.03
CA PRO A 41 9.88 -8.17 -25.96
C PRO A 41 10.08 -6.84 -26.67
N LYS A 42 9.98 -6.83 -28.01
CA LYS A 42 10.07 -5.59 -28.77
C LYS A 42 9.00 -4.62 -28.28
N PRO A 43 9.31 -3.32 -28.09
CA PRO A 43 8.33 -2.34 -27.66
C PRO A 43 7.15 -2.33 -28.63
N THR A 44 5.97 -2.70 -28.15
CA THR A 44 4.73 -2.49 -28.91
C THR A 44 4.42 -1.00 -28.87
N LYS A 45 4.33 -0.36 -30.03
CA LYS A 45 3.96 1.06 -30.17
C LYS A 45 2.46 1.35 -29.85
N GLY A 46 1.79 0.43 -29.14
CA GLY A 46 0.37 0.50 -28.82
C GLY A 46 0.12 0.77 -27.33
N PRO A 47 -1.14 1.08 -26.96
CA PRO A 47 -1.53 1.20 -25.57
C PRO A 47 -1.23 -0.07 -24.78
N THR A 48 -0.73 0.07 -23.56
CA THR A 48 -0.51 -1.05 -22.64
C THR A 48 -1.85 -1.47 -22.06
N GLN A 49 -2.21 -2.75 -22.21
CA GLN A 49 -3.43 -3.30 -21.64
C GLN A 49 -3.18 -3.82 -20.22
N VAL A 50 -4.11 -3.52 -19.31
CA VAL A 50 -4.16 -4.09 -17.95
C VAL A 50 -5.52 -4.74 -17.72
N SER A 51 -5.56 -5.86 -17.01
CA SER A 51 -6.77 -6.65 -16.76
C SER A 51 -6.88 -7.03 -15.28
N TRP A 52 -8.08 -7.37 -14.83
CA TRP A 52 -8.29 -7.94 -13.50
C TRP A 52 -7.65 -9.32 -13.38
N LEU A 53 -7.12 -9.65 -12.19
CA LEU A 53 -6.46 -10.93 -11.93
C LEU A 53 -7.37 -12.13 -12.14
N GLU A 54 -8.63 -12.03 -11.71
CA GLU A 54 -9.64 -13.09 -11.82
C GLU A 54 -10.45 -13.01 -13.13
N GLY A 55 -10.17 -12.01 -13.98
CA GLY A 55 -10.98 -11.69 -15.15
C GLY A 55 -12.34 -11.05 -14.79
N GLY A 56 -13.18 -10.85 -15.81
CA GLY A 56 -14.54 -10.32 -15.64
C GLY A 56 -14.60 -8.81 -15.43
N ARG A 57 -15.82 -8.30 -15.17
CA ARG A 57 -16.12 -6.87 -15.04
C ARG A 57 -16.25 -6.49 -13.56
N ILE A 58 -15.12 -6.30 -12.90
CA ILE A 58 -15.06 -6.01 -11.46
C ILE A 58 -15.02 -4.49 -11.24
N GLN A 59 -15.72 -4.02 -10.20
CA GLN A 59 -15.53 -2.68 -9.62
C GLN A 59 -14.72 -2.83 -8.33
N PRO A 60 -13.63 -2.06 -8.14
CA PRO A 60 -12.83 -2.20 -6.93
C PRO A 60 -13.57 -1.58 -5.73
N LEU A 61 -13.76 -2.35 -4.65
CA LEU A 61 -14.54 -1.91 -3.47
C LEU A 61 -14.02 -0.62 -2.82
N ALA A 62 -12.70 -0.42 -2.76
CA ALA A 62 -12.06 0.73 -2.12
C ALA A 62 -10.97 1.37 -3.00
N GLY A 63 -11.14 1.27 -4.33
CA GLY A 63 -10.10 1.63 -5.30
C GLY A 63 -9.07 0.52 -5.52
N SER A 64 -8.20 0.71 -6.52
CA SER A 64 -7.16 -0.26 -6.87
C SER A 64 -5.88 0.45 -7.27
N ALA A 65 -4.75 -0.20 -7.01
CA ALA A 65 -3.43 0.25 -7.37
C ALA A 65 -2.65 -0.86 -8.05
N PHE A 66 -1.95 -0.53 -9.14
CA PHE A 66 -1.22 -1.50 -9.95
C PHE A 66 0.01 -0.87 -10.61
N GLY A 67 0.93 -1.70 -11.07
CA GLY A 67 2.17 -1.27 -11.73
C GLY A 67 2.17 -1.57 -13.22
N VAL A 68 2.82 -0.72 -14.01
CA VAL A 68 3.07 -0.96 -15.43
C VAL A 68 4.57 -0.81 -15.73
N PRO A 69 5.22 -1.83 -16.33
CA PRO A 69 6.60 -1.72 -16.79
C PRO A 69 6.67 -1.04 -18.16
N TRP A 70 7.79 -0.34 -18.40
CA TRP A 70 8.10 0.29 -19.66
C TRP A 70 9.51 -0.10 -20.14
N PRO A 71 9.66 -0.50 -21.41
CA PRO A 71 10.96 -0.60 -22.08
C PRO A 71 11.81 0.66 -21.95
N MET A 72 13.12 0.47 -21.83
CA MET A 72 14.11 1.57 -21.82
C MET A 72 13.95 2.45 -23.07
N GLY A 73 13.96 3.77 -22.87
CA GLY A 73 13.79 4.78 -23.90
C GLY A 73 12.35 4.97 -24.41
N GLN A 74 11.37 4.18 -23.96
CA GLN A 74 10.00 4.28 -24.51
C GLN A 74 9.20 5.47 -23.95
N GLN A 75 9.32 5.74 -22.65
CA GLN A 75 8.58 6.81 -21.98
C GLN A 75 9.56 7.75 -21.28
N ALA A 76 9.51 9.04 -21.61
CA ALA A 76 10.28 10.07 -20.92
C ALA A 76 9.85 10.19 -19.45
N ALA A 77 10.73 10.72 -18.60
CA ALA A 77 10.52 10.83 -17.17
C ALA A 77 9.26 11.63 -16.78
N ASP A 78 8.87 12.59 -17.62
CA ASP A 78 7.73 13.50 -17.44
C ASP A 78 6.47 13.07 -18.21
N THR A 79 6.48 11.88 -18.85
CA THR A 79 5.30 11.36 -19.55
C THR A 79 4.11 11.28 -18.60
N THR A 80 3.01 11.91 -19.00
CA THR A 80 1.70 11.73 -18.36
C THR A 80 0.90 10.65 -19.07
N PHE A 81 -0.01 9.99 -18.34
CA PHE A 81 -0.75 8.85 -18.84
C PHE A 81 -2.26 9.05 -18.74
N THR A 82 -2.98 8.46 -19.69
CA THR A 82 -4.44 8.39 -19.71
C THR A 82 -4.90 6.94 -19.70
N LEU A 83 -6.03 6.69 -19.03
CA LEU A 83 -6.65 5.38 -18.91
C LEU A 83 -8.00 5.37 -19.64
N ARG A 84 -8.26 4.31 -20.41
CA ARG A 84 -9.52 4.13 -21.12
C ARG A 84 -10.09 2.74 -20.99
N THR A 85 -11.42 2.64 -20.96
CA THR A 85 -12.14 1.36 -21.14
C THR A 85 -12.01 0.87 -22.58
N PRO A 86 -12.42 -0.37 -22.89
CA PRO A 86 -12.37 -0.89 -24.25
C PRO A 86 -13.22 -0.09 -25.25
N GLN A 87 -14.29 0.54 -24.75
CA GLN A 87 -15.19 1.43 -25.51
C GLN A 87 -14.64 2.86 -25.65
N GLY A 88 -13.41 3.13 -25.21
CA GLY A 88 -12.74 4.43 -25.34
C GLY A 88 -13.14 5.46 -24.27
N LYS A 89 -14.00 5.11 -23.31
CA LYS A 89 -14.38 6.00 -22.20
C LYS A 89 -13.16 6.30 -21.33
N LYS A 90 -12.90 7.58 -21.07
CA LYS A 90 -11.83 8.01 -20.16
C LYS A 90 -12.15 7.62 -18.72
N VAL A 91 -11.14 7.15 -17.99
CA VAL A 91 -11.24 6.75 -16.59
C VAL A 91 -10.30 7.63 -15.77
N PRO A 92 -10.76 8.21 -14.64
CA PRO A 92 -9.88 8.90 -13.72
C PRO A 92 -8.74 7.99 -13.25
N MET A 93 -7.51 8.48 -13.36
CA MET A 93 -6.32 7.71 -12.98
C MET A 93 -5.24 8.66 -12.47
N GLN A 94 -4.61 8.25 -11.38
CA GLN A 94 -3.40 8.87 -10.86
C GLN A 94 -2.20 8.01 -11.20
N THR A 95 -1.07 8.65 -11.53
CA THR A 95 0.18 7.97 -11.88
C THR A 95 1.33 8.55 -11.06
N TRP A 96 2.28 7.69 -10.66
CA TRP A 96 3.55 8.10 -10.07
C TRP A 96 4.68 7.20 -10.57
N THR A 97 5.91 7.72 -10.59
CA THR A 97 7.10 6.94 -10.94
C THR A 97 7.50 6.05 -9.76
N THR A 98 7.78 4.78 -10.04
CA THR A 98 8.30 3.83 -9.04
C THR A 98 9.72 3.37 -9.34
N ALA A 99 10.15 3.44 -10.61
CA ALA A 99 11.54 3.21 -10.99
C ALA A 99 11.85 3.87 -12.34
N THR A 100 13.11 4.27 -12.52
CA THR A 100 13.66 4.78 -13.79
C THR A 100 14.79 3.88 -14.30
N TRP A 101 15.06 3.96 -15.59
CA TRP A 101 16.23 3.36 -16.24
C TRP A 101 17.45 4.30 -16.14
N PRO A 102 18.68 3.79 -16.38
CA PRO A 102 19.89 4.61 -16.43
C PRO A 102 19.87 5.77 -17.43
N ASP A 103 19.08 5.67 -18.51
CA ASP A 103 18.89 6.75 -19.49
C ASP A 103 17.88 7.81 -19.04
N GLY A 104 17.34 7.68 -17.82
CA GLY A 104 16.33 8.57 -17.25
C GLY A 104 14.89 8.23 -17.67
N SER A 105 14.68 7.32 -18.62
CA SER A 105 13.34 6.90 -19.04
C SER A 105 12.60 6.15 -17.93
N LEU A 106 11.27 6.18 -17.95
CA LEU A 106 10.47 5.43 -16.98
C LEU A 106 10.70 3.94 -17.16
N LYS A 107 10.93 3.23 -16.05
CA LYS A 107 11.03 1.76 -16.01
C LYS A 107 9.76 1.13 -15.45
N TRP A 108 9.27 1.69 -14.35
CA TRP A 108 7.98 1.30 -13.76
C TRP A 108 7.22 2.54 -13.31
N THR A 109 5.93 2.53 -13.59
CA THR A 109 4.97 3.48 -13.03
C THR A 109 3.96 2.74 -12.18
N GLY A 110 3.55 3.37 -11.07
CA GLY A 110 2.39 2.97 -10.32
C GLY A 110 1.19 3.79 -10.76
N HIS A 111 0.01 3.16 -10.77
CA HIS A 111 -1.25 3.78 -11.13
C HIS A 111 -2.31 3.46 -10.09
N ALA A 112 -3.26 4.37 -9.90
CA ALA A 112 -4.42 4.16 -9.03
C ALA A 112 -5.71 4.59 -9.71
N ILE A 113 -6.78 3.83 -9.47
CA ILE A 113 -8.15 4.11 -9.89
C ILE A 113 -9.09 4.09 -8.69
N SER A 114 -10.13 4.91 -8.72
CA SER A 114 -11.17 5.01 -7.69
C SER A 114 -12.24 3.92 -7.82
N PRO A 115 -12.99 3.61 -6.75
CA PRO A 115 -14.10 2.65 -6.76
C PRO A 115 -15.20 2.97 -7.78
N ASP A 116 -15.44 4.25 -8.08
CA ASP A 116 -16.43 4.72 -9.07
C ASP A 116 -16.00 4.54 -10.53
N SER A 117 -14.83 3.93 -10.77
CA SER A 117 -14.34 3.64 -12.11
C SER A 117 -15.28 2.69 -12.87
N PRO A 118 -15.50 2.89 -14.18
CA PRO A 118 -16.40 2.04 -14.95
C PRO A 118 -15.98 0.56 -14.91
N ALA A 119 -16.95 -0.33 -14.67
CA ALA A 119 -16.73 -1.78 -14.75
C ALA A 119 -16.35 -2.19 -16.19
N ALA A 120 -15.12 -2.68 -16.36
CA ALA A 120 -14.58 -3.16 -17.62
C ALA A 120 -13.69 -4.39 -17.38
N GLU A 121 -13.56 -5.25 -18.40
CA GLU A 121 -12.71 -6.45 -18.34
C GLU A 121 -11.21 -6.14 -18.37
N HIS A 122 -10.88 -5.08 -19.10
CA HIS A 122 -9.52 -4.57 -19.23
C HIS A 122 -9.57 -3.06 -19.48
N PHE A 123 -8.43 -2.42 -19.26
CA PHE A 123 -8.21 -1.01 -19.54
C PHE A 123 -6.96 -0.84 -20.40
N ARG A 124 -6.88 0.30 -21.09
CA ARG A 124 -5.74 0.68 -21.94
C ARG A 124 -5.09 1.94 -21.41
N ILE A 125 -3.78 1.86 -21.19
CA ILE A 125 -2.92 2.95 -20.74
C ILE A 125 -2.10 3.42 -21.92
N ALA A 126 -2.10 4.73 -22.15
CA ALA A 126 -1.29 5.37 -23.18
C ALA A 126 -0.80 6.73 -22.69
N PRO A 127 0.29 7.26 -23.27
CA PRO A 127 0.66 8.66 -23.07
C PRO A 127 -0.51 9.59 -23.37
N GLY A 128 -0.72 10.58 -22.51
CA GLY A 128 -1.78 11.57 -22.69
C GLY A 128 -2.29 12.16 -21.38
N LYS A 129 -3.15 13.17 -21.52
CA LYS A 129 -3.68 13.93 -20.39
C LYS A 129 -4.49 13.03 -19.43
N PRO A 130 -4.17 13.02 -18.12
CA PRO A 130 -4.95 12.27 -17.14
C PRO A 130 -6.35 12.86 -16.99
N THR A 131 -7.28 12.01 -16.57
CA THR A 131 -8.64 12.45 -16.20
C THR A 131 -8.70 12.56 -14.68
N ILE A 132 -9.25 13.67 -14.18
CA ILE A 132 -9.44 13.91 -12.75
C ILE A 132 -10.82 13.38 -12.36
N PRO A 133 -10.97 12.70 -11.21
CA PRO A 133 -12.29 12.28 -10.72
C PRO A 133 -13.18 13.48 -10.45
N ARG A 134 -14.50 13.29 -10.56
CA ARG A 134 -15.49 14.33 -10.25
C ARG A 134 -15.38 14.82 -8.80
N ASN A 135 -15.09 13.88 -7.91
CA ASN A 135 -15.01 14.05 -6.48
C ASN A 135 -13.60 13.64 -6.02
N PRO A 136 -12.59 14.51 -6.17
CA PRO A 136 -11.21 14.15 -5.86
C PRO A 136 -10.99 13.97 -4.37
N VAL A 137 -9.97 13.18 -4.03
CA VAL A 137 -9.41 13.19 -2.67
C VAL A 137 -8.68 14.52 -2.46
N SER A 138 -8.85 15.11 -1.28
CA SER A 138 -8.00 16.21 -0.81
C SER A 138 -7.30 15.85 0.48
N VAL A 139 -6.11 16.41 0.66
CA VAL A 139 -5.31 16.31 1.88
C VAL A 139 -4.97 17.72 2.33
N GLU A 140 -5.28 18.04 3.58
CA GLU A 140 -4.93 19.29 4.23
C GLU A 140 -3.98 18.98 5.40
N GLU A 141 -2.81 19.62 5.38
CA GLU A 141 -1.82 19.48 6.44
C GLU A 141 -1.89 20.69 7.38
N ALA A 142 -2.23 20.43 8.64
CA ALA A 142 -2.17 21.40 9.72
C ALA A 142 -1.08 21.03 10.73
N ALA A 143 -0.82 21.95 11.67
CA ALA A 143 0.21 21.76 12.70
C ALA A 143 -0.07 20.55 13.61
N GLU A 144 -1.34 20.33 13.99
CA GLU A 144 -1.72 19.28 14.95
C GLU A 144 -2.23 18.00 14.28
N ALA A 145 -2.65 18.07 13.02
CA ALA A 145 -3.31 16.96 12.33
C ALA A 145 -3.20 17.06 10.80
N ILE A 146 -3.43 15.93 10.14
CA ILE A 146 -3.71 15.83 8.70
C ILE A 146 -5.18 15.51 8.53
N PHE A 147 -5.85 16.22 7.64
CA PHE A 147 -7.23 15.96 7.26
C PHE A 147 -7.27 15.37 5.85
N VAL A 148 -8.00 14.26 5.69
CA VAL A 148 -8.21 13.62 4.38
C VAL A 148 -9.70 13.59 4.08
N ASP A 149 -10.10 14.13 2.93
CA ASP A 149 -11.50 14.14 2.47
C ASP A 149 -11.60 13.31 1.18
N THR A 150 -12.44 12.27 1.19
CA THR A 150 -12.70 11.42 0.01
C THR A 150 -13.95 11.84 -0.77
N SER A 151 -14.54 12.99 -0.40
CA SER A 151 -15.90 13.44 -0.75
C SER A 151 -17.04 12.59 -0.19
N ILE A 152 -16.75 11.44 0.43
CA ILE A 152 -17.75 10.58 1.10
C ILE A 152 -17.51 10.59 2.61
N ILE A 153 -16.25 10.58 3.03
CA ILE A 153 -15.84 10.67 4.43
C ILE A 153 -14.73 11.71 4.60
N ARG A 154 -14.69 12.33 5.79
CA ARG A 154 -13.59 13.17 6.25
C ARG A 154 -12.91 12.51 7.44
N CYS A 155 -11.61 12.33 7.35
CA CYS A 155 -10.76 11.69 8.35
C CYS A 155 -9.82 12.73 8.98
N GLU A 156 -9.69 12.72 10.30
CA GLU A 156 -8.73 13.52 11.05
C GLU A 156 -7.67 12.61 11.68
N ILE A 157 -6.41 12.81 11.29
CA ILE A 157 -5.25 12.02 11.71
C ILE A 157 -4.32 12.93 12.51
N PRO A 158 -4.28 12.82 13.85
CA PRO A 158 -3.43 13.68 14.66
C PRO A 158 -1.96 13.32 14.44
N ARG A 159 -1.06 14.30 14.61
CA ARG A 159 0.39 14.11 14.42
C ARG A 159 1.13 13.52 15.62
N GLN A 160 0.45 13.41 16.77
CA GLN A 160 1.04 12.98 18.04
C GLN A 160 0.00 12.34 18.97
N GLY A 161 0.48 11.69 20.03
CA GLY A 161 -0.37 11.05 21.04
C GLY A 161 -0.71 9.60 20.68
N GLU A 162 -1.71 9.03 21.37
CA GLU A 162 -2.04 7.61 21.22
C GLU A 162 -3.01 7.29 20.09
N THR A 163 -3.80 8.28 19.67
CA THR A 163 -4.90 8.11 18.73
C THR A 163 -4.40 8.20 17.29
N LEU A 164 -4.54 7.16 16.49
CA LEU A 164 -4.15 7.15 15.08
C LEU A 164 -5.17 7.82 14.15
N ILE A 165 -6.46 7.65 14.46
CA ILE A 165 -7.56 8.27 13.72
C ILE A 165 -8.47 8.92 14.76
N LYS A 166 -8.41 10.25 14.86
CA LYS A 166 -9.19 10.99 15.86
C LYS A 166 -10.66 10.94 15.55
N SER A 167 -11.03 11.16 14.29
CA SER A 167 -12.42 11.04 13.86
C SER A 167 -12.54 10.65 12.39
N VAL A 168 -13.61 9.94 12.06
CA VAL A 168 -14.13 9.82 10.68
C VAL A 168 -15.57 10.32 10.68
N LYS A 169 -15.86 11.25 9.77
CA LYS A 169 -17.20 11.82 9.58
C LYS A 169 -17.76 11.49 8.21
N ARG A 170 -19.07 11.23 8.14
CA ARG A 170 -19.86 11.19 6.90
C ARG A 170 -20.89 12.30 6.98
N GLY A 171 -20.72 13.34 6.15
CA GLY A 171 -21.40 14.61 6.36
C GLY A 171 -21.08 15.15 7.76
N ASP A 172 -22.10 15.54 8.51
CA ASP A 172 -21.93 16.05 9.88
C ASP A 172 -21.87 14.95 10.96
N THR A 173 -22.11 13.69 10.58
CA THR A 173 -22.16 12.57 11.54
C THR A 173 -20.78 11.97 11.74
N THR A 174 -20.28 11.99 12.97
CA THR A 174 -19.09 11.23 13.39
C THR A 174 -19.44 9.74 13.46
N ILE A 175 -18.82 8.92 12.62
CA ILE A 175 -19.04 7.47 12.53
C ILE A 175 -17.91 6.65 13.16
N LEU A 176 -16.76 7.28 13.45
CA LEU A 176 -15.64 6.70 14.19
C LEU A 176 -14.99 7.80 15.03
N SER A 177 -14.60 7.48 16.26
CA SER A 177 -13.80 8.36 17.11
C SER A 177 -12.72 7.58 17.86
N LYS A 178 -11.57 8.20 18.10
CA LYS A 178 -10.47 7.68 18.94
C LYS A 178 -9.94 6.29 18.51
N GLY A 179 -9.76 6.08 17.21
CA GLY A 179 -9.12 4.86 16.69
C GLY A 179 -7.64 4.81 17.09
N HIS A 180 -7.24 3.78 17.82
CA HIS A 180 -5.86 3.56 18.29
C HIS A 180 -5.52 2.06 18.28
N LEU A 181 -4.23 1.72 18.32
CA LEU A 181 -3.81 0.35 18.56
C LEU A 181 -3.85 0.04 20.04
N CYS A 182 -4.27 -1.17 20.39
CA CYS A 182 -4.27 -1.67 21.75
C CYS A 182 -3.78 -3.11 21.78
N GLY A 183 -3.19 -3.50 22.90
CA GLY A 183 -2.82 -4.88 23.15
C GLY A 183 -2.48 -5.13 24.62
N THR A 184 -2.15 -6.37 24.93
CA THR A 184 -1.82 -6.82 26.28
C THR A 184 -0.57 -7.68 26.27
N ARG A 185 0.25 -7.58 27.31
CA ARG A 185 1.41 -8.47 27.54
C ARG A 185 1.37 -9.12 28.91
N GLN A 186 2.11 -10.21 29.05
CA GLN A 186 2.39 -10.91 30.30
C GLN A 186 3.79 -11.51 30.20
N ASP A 187 4.51 -11.60 31.31
CA ASP A 187 5.91 -12.08 31.33
C ASP A 187 6.01 -13.61 31.37
N SER A 188 4.92 -14.30 31.72
CA SER A 188 4.82 -15.76 31.75
C SER A 188 3.47 -16.24 31.16
N PRO A 189 3.39 -17.43 30.54
CA PRO A 189 2.12 -18.05 30.15
C PRO A 189 1.28 -18.58 31.34
N ASP A 190 1.80 -18.57 32.57
CA ASP A 190 1.16 -19.21 33.72
C ASP A 190 -0.13 -18.50 34.17
N PRO A 191 -1.16 -19.23 34.63
CA PRO A 191 -2.36 -18.64 35.21
C PRO A 191 -2.04 -17.74 36.41
N GLY A 192 -2.70 -16.58 36.49
CA GLY A 192 -2.47 -15.59 37.56
C GLY A 192 -1.32 -14.62 37.30
N THR A 193 -0.57 -14.79 36.20
CA THR A 193 0.44 -13.80 35.77
C THR A 193 -0.25 -12.46 35.49
N PRO A 194 0.24 -11.33 36.04
CA PRO A 194 -0.30 -10.01 35.74
C PRO A 194 -0.28 -9.69 34.24
N VAL A 195 -1.40 -9.16 33.75
CA VAL A 195 -1.54 -8.69 32.37
C VAL A 195 -1.41 -7.18 32.35
N GLU A 196 -0.56 -6.67 31.47
CA GLU A 196 -0.32 -5.24 31.30
C GLU A 196 -0.81 -4.78 29.94
N ALA A 197 -1.66 -3.75 29.92
CA ALA A 197 -2.16 -3.15 28.69
C ALA A 197 -1.15 -2.16 28.09
N PHE A 198 -1.22 -2.01 26.77
CA PHE A 198 -0.49 -0.98 26.04
C PHE A 198 -1.33 -0.40 24.91
N THR A 199 -1.04 0.85 24.56
CA THR A 199 -1.65 1.57 23.44
C THR A 199 -0.59 2.06 22.47
N SER A 200 -0.99 2.43 21.25
CA SER A 200 -0.10 3.14 20.32
C SER A 200 0.37 4.45 20.90
N GLN A 201 1.55 4.90 20.46
CA GLN A 201 2.09 6.23 20.67
C GLN A 201 2.71 6.66 19.34
N ILE A 202 2.13 7.68 18.72
CA ILE A 202 2.62 8.26 17.47
C ILE A 202 3.96 8.95 17.72
N GLU A 203 4.89 8.73 16.79
CA GLU A 203 6.18 9.40 16.71
C GLU A 203 6.26 10.30 15.47
N THR A 204 5.81 9.82 14.31
CA THR A 204 5.78 10.61 13.07
C THR A 204 4.51 10.33 12.25
N VAL A 205 4.07 11.35 11.50
CA VAL A 205 3.02 11.23 10.49
C VAL A 205 3.42 11.96 9.23
N GLU A 206 3.41 11.25 8.10
CA GLU A 206 3.87 11.73 6.80
C GLU A 206 2.81 11.51 5.72
N VAL A 207 2.62 12.49 4.84
CA VAL A 207 1.86 12.31 3.61
C VAL A 207 2.78 11.69 2.56
N GLU A 208 2.71 10.36 2.37
CA GLU A 208 3.49 9.67 1.33
C GLU A 208 2.96 10.01 -0.07
N GLN A 209 1.65 10.22 -0.21
CA GLN A 209 1.02 10.62 -1.47
C GLN A 209 -0.17 11.53 -1.24
N SER A 210 -0.25 12.60 -2.03
CA SER A 210 -1.40 13.51 -2.12
C SER A 210 -1.76 13.72 -3.59
N GLY A 211 -2.77 13.00 -4.06
CA GLY A 211 -3.25 13.15 -5.42
C GLY A 211 -4.76 12.96 -5.52
N PRO A 212 -5.36 13.34 -6.66
CA PRO A 212 -6.80 13.49 -6.77
C PRO A 212 -7.56 12.16 -6.73
N VAL A 213 -6.90 11.03 -7.01
CA VAL A 213 -7.53 9.69 -6.96
C VAL A 213 -7.20 8.97 -5.67
N ARG A 214 -5.96 9.13 -5.16
CA ARG A 214 -5.47 8.43 -3.98
C ARG A 214 -4.59 9.31 -3.12
N ALA A 215 -4.82 9.25 -1.81
CA ALA A 215 -3.91 9.72 -0.78
C ALA A 215 -3.38 8.56 0.07
N VAL A 216 -2.14 8.68 0.54
CA VAL A 216 -1.50 7.71 1.44
C VAL A 216 -0.86 8.44 2.60
N ILE A 217 -1.28 8.10 3.81
CA ILE A 217 -0.73 8.64 5.05
C ILE A 217 0.03 7.53 5.76
N LYS A 218 1.29 7.80 6.09
CA LYS A 218 2.13 6.91 6.90
C LYS A 218 2.18 7.43 8.33
N ILE A 219 2.04 6.50 9.28
CA ILE A 219 2.14 6.76 10.71
C ILE A 219 3.15 5.77 11.28
N ASP A 220 4.24 6.26 11.85
CA ASP A 220 5.15 5.44 12.63
C ASP A 220 5.04 5.77 14.11
N GLY A 221 5.31 4.77 14.94
CA GLY A 221 5.28 4.93 16.37
C GLY A 221 5.72 3.68 17.12
N THR A 222 5.47 3.69 18.42
CA THR A 222 5.73 2.57 19.33
C THR A 222 4.49 2.27 20.15
N HIS A 223 4.45 1.09 20.78
CA HIS A 223 3.47 0.81 21.80
C HIS A 223 3.99 1.27 23.17
N LYS A 224 3.12 1.87 23.97
CA LYS A 224 3.45 2.37 25.31
C LYS A 224 2.53 1.71 26.34
N THR A 225 3.15 1.15 27.37
CA THR A 225 2.43 0.59 28.52
C THR A 225 2.08 1.65 29.55
N GLU A 226 1.17 1.31 30.47
CA GLU A 226 0.87 2.12 31.66
C GLU A 226 2.14 2.39 32.49
N GLY A 227 3.01 1.39 32.65
CA GLY A 227 4.34 1.51 33.25
C GLY A 227 5.37 2.30 32.43
N GLN A 228 4.93 3.04 31.42
CA GLN A 228 5.74 3.92 30.56
C GLN A 228 6.80 3.23 29.69
N ARG A 229 6.90 1.89 29.70
CA ARG A 229 7.77 1.16 28.78
C ARG A 229 7.25 1.34 27.35
N LYS A 230 8.14 1.81 26.46
CA LYS A 230 7.97 1.84 25.01
C LYS A 230 8.55 0.58 24.39
N TRP A 231 7.84 -0.04 23.46
CA TRP A 231 8.24 -1.28 22.82
C TRP A 231 7.43 -1.54 21.54
N LEU A 232 7.79 -2.60 20.80
CA LEU A 232 7.07 -3.07 19.61
C LEU A 232 6.80 -1.92 18.60
N PRO A 233 7.84 -1.37 17.95
CA PRO A 233 7.66 -0.32 16.96
C PRO A 233 6.68 -0.76 15.87
N PHE A 234 5.87 0.18 15.37
CA PHE A 234 4.93 -0.07 14.29
C PHE A 234 5.06 0.96 13.17
N SER A 235 4.64 0.54 11.98
CA SER A 235 4.42 1.39 10.82
C SER A 235 3.05 1.07 10.22
N ILE A 236 2.23 2.09 10.06
CA ILE A 236 0.90 2.02 9.48
C ILE A 236 0.84 2.87 8.22
N ARG A 237 0.20 2.33 7.18
CA ARG A 237 -0.19 3.10 6.00
C ARG A 237 -1.70 3.07 5.83
N LEU A 238 -2.30 4.24 5.81
CA LEU A 238 -3.72 4.46 5.54
C LEU A 238 -3.87 4.92 4.09
N TYR A 239 -4.67 4.18 3.31
CA TYR A 239 -4.92 4.47 1.91
C TYR A 239 -6.36 4.95 1.74
N PHE A 240 -6.50 6.13 1.15
CA PHE A 240 -7.77 6.78 0.86
C PHE A 240 -7.94 6.91 -0.65
N HIS A 241 -9.14 6.62 -1.16
CA HIS A 241 -9.47 6.78 -2.58
C HIS A 241 -10.67 7.69 -2.78
N ALA A 242 -10.68 8.40 -3.90
CA ALA A 242 -11.76 9.30 -4.31
C ALA A 242 -13.10 8.53 -4.37
N GLY A 243 -14.15 9.07 -3.77
CA GLY A 243 -15.46 8.42 -3.78
C GLY A 243 -15.57 7.14 -2.93
N SER A 244 -14.56 6.82 -2.10
CA SER A 244 -14.57 5.66 -1.20
C SER A 244 -14.95 6.07 0.22
N ASP A 245 -15.74 5.24 0.90
CA ASP A 245 -15.89 5.25 2.37
C ASP A 245 -14.98 4.24 3.08
N GLY A 246 -14.36 3.33 2.33
CA GLY A 246 -13.35 2.41 2.85
C GLY A 246 -11.99 3.07 3.01
N ILE A 247 -11.36 2.82 4.15
CA ILE A 247 -9.94 3.13 4.44
C ILE A 247 -9.20 1.79 4.47
N ARG A 248 -8.29 1.57 3.51
CA ARG A 248 -7.41 0.39 3.58
C ARG A 248 -6.27 0.70 4.53
N MET A 249 -5.95 -0.24 5.42
CA MET A 249 -4.84 -0.14 6.36
C MET A 249 -3.85 -1.29 6.14
N THR A 250 -2.57 -0.95 6.03
CA THR A 250 -1.47 -1.90 6.21
C THR A 250 -0.83 -1.61 7.56
N HIS A 251 -0.73 -2.61 8.43
CA HIS A 251 -0.14 -2.49 9.76
C HIS A 251 1.02 -3.49 9.89
N THR A 252 2.22 -2.97 10.13
CA THR A 252 3.44 -3.74 10.35
C THR A 252 4.01 -3.38 11.72
N PHE A 253 4.49 -4.38 12.46
CA PHE A 253 5.20 -4.18 13.73
C PHE A 253 6.42 -5.11 13.81
N VAL A 254 7.40 -4.73 14.63
CA VAL A 254 8.69 -5.45 14.80
C VAL A 254 8.89 -5.85 16.25
#